data_AF-A0AA35X498-F1
#
_entry.id   AF-A0AA35X498-F1
#
_cell.length_a   1.000
_cell.length_b   1.000
_cell.length_c   1.000
_cell.angle_alpha   90.00
_cell.angle_beta   90.00
_cell.angle_gamma   90.00
#
_symmetry.space_group_name_H-M   'P 1'
#
loop_
_entity.id
_entity.type
_entity.pdbx_description
1 polymer ?
#
loop_
_entity_poly.entity_id
_entity_poly.type
_entity_poly.pdbx_seq_one_letter_code
_entity_poly.pdbx_strand_id
1 'polypeptide(L)'
;MTKAPGASIYMPPEALEDESRYDITIDIFSLGVLAIFTVSQMFPKPLAAAYMDRSRKIVGRTELERRGNYMQEVTRQFREGHPLVQMIQRCLNNIIEERPTIQQVMGWLEEARAEVEDGEYDVNKLSLAQLLQSRNLSIQQQRIQISQKDGETRRLHEQNEALKQQNDVKTAQVASLEEQVQALRAGKTPITSQKTTPTPKQAVSGASPFPS
;
A
#
# COMPACT_ATOMS: atom_id res chain seq x y z
N MET A 1 -11.25 -32.11 13.96
CA MET A 1 -11.71 -31.28 12.83
C MET A 1 -10.71 -30.14 12.65
N THR A 2 -10.29 -29.86 11.43
CA THR A 2 -9.46 -28.69 11.12
C THR A 2 -10.31 -27.43 11.12
N LYS A 3 -9.97 -26.42 11.94
CA LYS A 3 -10.53 -25.07 11.81
C LYS A 3 -10.32 -24.60 10.36
N ALA A 4 -11.36 -24.08 9.71
CA ALA A 4 -11.34 -23.79 8.27
C ALA A 4 -10.19 -22.81 7.92
N PRO A 5 -9.10 -23.27 7.26
CA PRO A 5 -7.91 -22.46 7.06
C PRO A 5 -8.04 -21.66 5.76
N GLY A 6 -9.04 -20.78 5.68
CA GLY A 6 -9.26 -19.90 4.55
C GLY A 6 -8.58 -18.53 4.70
N ALA A 7 -8.48 -17.78 3.61
CA ALA A 7 -8.03 -16.40 3.64
C ALA A 7 -9.19 -15.50 4.13
N SER A 8 -9.08 -14.98 5.36
CA SER A 8 -10.16 -14.30 6.11
C SER A 8 -10.79 -13.08 5.42
N ILE A 9 -10.18 -12.55 4.37
CA ILE A 9 -10.70 -11.42 3.58
C ILE A 9 -11.77 -11.83 2.55
N TYR A 10 -11.83 -13.14 2.23
CA TYR A 10 -12.83 -13.78 1.36
C TYR A 10 -13.88 -14.56 2.14
N MET A 11 -13.56 -15.00 3.36
CA MET A 11 -14.49 -15.78 4.18
C MET A 11 -15.66 -14.94 4.73
N PRO A 12 -16.85 -15.52 4.87
CA PRO A 12 -17.97 -14.91 5.58
C PRO A 12 -17.74 -14.90 7.11
N PRO A 13 -18.51 -14.11 7.87
CA PRO A 13 -18.33 -14.00 9.33
C PRO A 13 -18.51 -15.34 10.07
N GLU A 14 -19.49 -16.17 9.71
CA GLU A 14 -19.75 -17.44 10.40
C GLU A 14 -18.62 -18.47 10.20
N ALA A 15 -17.85 -18.38 9.11
CA ALA A 15 -16.68 -19.25 8.88
C ALA A 15 -15.48 -18.90 9.79
N LEU A 16 -15.57 -17.81 10.56
CA LEU A 16 -14.58 -17.39 11.56
C LEU A 16 -14.93 -17.89 12.97
N GLU A 17 -16.12 -18.49 13.17
CA GLU A 17 -16.56 -18.98 14.47
C GLU A 17 -15.91 -20.34 14.82
N ASP A 18 -15.72 -20.58 16.12
CA ASP A 18 -15.00 -21.77 16.61
C ASP A 18 -15.71 -23.10 16.34
N GLU A 19 -17.04 -23.08 16.20
CA GLU A 19 -17.87 -24.26 15.87
C GLU A 19 -18.30 -24.30 14.39
N SER A 20 -17.74 -23.44 13.55
CA SER A 20 -18.11 -23.31 12.14
C SER A 20 -18.02 -24.63 11.37
N ARG A 21 -19.08 -24.93 10.62
CA ARG A 21 -19.12 -26.05 9.67
C ARG A 21 -19.05 -25.50 8.27
N TYR A 22 -18.17 -26.08 7.47
CA TYR A 22 -18.07 -25.74 6.05
C TYR A 22 -19.31 -26.22 5.30
N ASP A 23 -19.93 -25.33 4.52
CA ASP A 23 -21.04 -25.62 3.62
C ASP A 23 -20.92 -24.84 2.30
N ILE A 24 -21.85 -25.07 1.38
CA ILE A 24 -21.87 -24.40 0.07
C ILE A 24 -22.19 -22.90 0.16
N THR A 25 -22.82 -22.42 1.24
CA THR A 25 -23.18 -21.00 1.40
C THR A 25 -21.97 -20.14 1.69
N ILE A 26 -20.91 -20.73 2.28
CA ILE A 26 -19.59 -20.13 2.45
C ILE A 26 -18.89 -19.94 1.11
N ASP A 27 -19.01 -20.89 0.19
CA ASP A 27 -18.52 -20.77 -1.19
C ASP A 27 -19.28 -19.69 -1.98
N ILE A 28 -20.61 -19.65 -1.86
CA ILE A 28 -21.46 -18.61 -2.49
C ILE A 28 -21.06 -17.21 -2.02
N PHE A 29 -20.84 -17.03 -0.71
CA PHE A 29 -20.34 -15.76 -0.18
C PHE A 29 -18.95 -15.42 -0.72
N SER A 30 -18.02 -16.38 -0.68
CA SER A 30 -16.65 -16.21 -1.15
C SER A 30 -16.60 -15.85 -2.65
N LEU A 31 -17.50 -16.41 -3.46
CA LEU A 31 -17.71 -16.06 -4.86
C LEU A 31 -18.17 -14.60 -5.02
N GLY A 32 -19.13 -14.14 -4.21
CA GLY A 32 -19.54 -12.72 -4.18
C GLY A 32 -18.38 -11.79 -3.88
N VAL A 33 -17.49 -12.18 -2.96
CA VAL A 33 -16.26 -11.43 -2.67
C VAL A 33 -15.27 -11.47 -3.83
N LEU A 34 -15.06 -12.62 -4.48
CA LEU A 34 -14.14 -12.71 -5.62
C LEU A 34 -14.65 -11.91 -6.83
N ALA A 35 -15.96 -11.95 -7.09
CA ALA A 35 -16.60 -11.18 -8.14
C ALA A 35 -16.45 -9.66 -7.91
N ILE A 36 -16.61 -9.16 -6.68
CA ILE A 36 -16.47 -7.72 -6.39
C ILE A 36 -15.06 -7.20 -6.72
N PHE A 37 -14.02 -7.97 -6.40
CA PHE A 37 -12.63 -7.58 -6.66
C PHE A 37 -12.22 -7.80 -8.11
N THR A 38 -12.79 -8.81 -8.78
CA THR A 38 -12.58 -9.08 -10.20
C THR A 38 -13.16 -7.95 -11.06
N VAL A 39 -14.37 -7.48 -10.76
CA VAL A 39 -14.99 -6.35 -11.48
C VAL A 39 -14.35 -5.01 -11.11
N SER A 40 -14.25 -4.69 -9.81
CA SER A 40 -13.69 -3.39 -9.41
C SER A 40 -12.21 -3.21 -9.75
N GLN A 41 -11.47 -4.31 -9.99
CA GLN A 41 -10.01 -4.31 -10.20
C GLN A 41 -9.24 -3.67 -9.03
N MET A 42 -9.86 -3.59 -7.86
CA MET A 42 -9.31 -3.00 -6.65
C MET A 42 -8.80 -4.09 -5.72
N PHE A 43 -7.58 -3.91 -5.19
CA PHE A 43 -7.01 -4.87 -4.26
C PHE A 43 -7.83 -4.93 -2.94
N PRO A 44 -8.04 -6.12 -2.37
CA PRO A 44 -8.74 -6.28 -1.10
C PRO A 44 -7.99 -5.58 0.04
N LYS A 45 -8.70 -4.79 0.85
CA LYS A 45 -8.16 -4.09 2.03
C LYS A 45 -8.82 -4.63 3.30
N PRO A 46 -8.16 -4.58 4.47
CA PRO A 46 -8.82 -4.78 5.75
C PRO A 46 -9.92 -3.72 5.95
N LEU A 47 -11.14 -4.17 6.25
CA LEU A 47 -12.32 -3.32 6.42
C LEU A 47 -12.81 -3.39 7.87
N ALA A 48 -13.07 -2.24 8.49
CA ALA A 48 -13.61 -2.18 9.84
C ALA A 48 -14.95 -2.93 9.91
N ALA A 49 -15.08 -3.87 10.85
CA ALA A 49 -16.29 -4.70 11.01
C ALA A 49 -17.42 -3.97 11.76
N ALA A 50 -17.12 -2.85 12.43
CA ALA A 50 -18.09 -2.08 13.21
C ALA A 50 -17.75 -0.58 13.15
N TYR A 51 -18.70 0.25 13.58
CA TYR A 51 -18.51 1.69 13.80
C TYR A 51 -19.21 2.14 15.08
N MET A 52 -18.88 3.33 15.56
CA MET A 52 -19.59 3.96 16.68
C MET A 52 -20.70 4.86 16.12
N ASP A 53 -21.93 4.64 16.56
CA ASP A 53 -23.08 5.45 16.14
C ASP A 53 -23.13 6.81 16.87
N ARG A 54 -24.11 7.65 16.51
CA ARG A 54 -24.33 8.96 17.18
C ARG A 54 -24.66 8.82 18.67
N SER A 55 -25.17 7.66 19.09
CA SER A 55 -25.49 7.30 20.48
C SER A 55 -24.30 6.74 21.27
N ARG A 56 -23.09 6.69 20.68
CA ARG A 56 -21.88 6.05 21.21
C ARG A 56 -21.99 4.53 21.41
N LYS A 57 -22.93 3.87 20.75
CA LYS A 57 -23.05 2.40 20.69
C LYS A 57 -22.20 1.87 19.54
N ILE A 58 -21.61 0.69 19.75
CA ILE A 58 -20.92 -0.04 18.69
C ILE A 58 -21.97 -0.76 17.84
N VAL A 59 -21.97 -0.49 16.54
CA VAL A 59 -22.88 -1.09 15.55
C VAL A 59 -22.04 -1.87 14.55
N GLY A 60 -22.36 -3.16 14.38
CA GLY A 60 -21.75 -4.00 13.36
C GLY A 60 -22.13 -3.54 11.95
N ARG A 61 -21.23 -3.74 10.99
CA ARG A 61 -21.51 -3.49 9.57
C ARG A 61 -21.86 -4.79 8.86
N THR A 62 -22.85 -4.72 7.98
CA THR A 62 -23.06 -5.74 6.95
C THR A 62 -21.86 -5.80 6.00
N GLU A 63 -21.66 -6.93 5.31
CA GLU A 63 -20.56 -7.09 4.36
C GLU A 63 -20.68 -6.13 3.17
N LEU A 64 -21.90 -5.79 2.77
CA LEU A 64 -22.16 -4.75 1.78
C LEU A 64 -21.74 -3.35 2.27
N GLU A 65 -22.03 -2.97 3.52
CA GLU A 65 -21.56 -1.69 4.09
C GLU A 65 -20.04 -1.66 4.29
N ARG A 66 -19.40 -2.79 4.62
CA ARG A 66 -17.94 -2.90 4.66
C ARG A 66 -17.37 -2.67 3.26
N ARG A 67 -17.98 -3.29 2.24
CA ARG A 67 -17.50 -3.31 0.85
C ARG A 67 -18.10 -2.20 -0.02
N GLY A 68 -18.78 -1.22 0.55
CA GLY A 68 -19.55 -0.19 -0.16
C GLY A 68 -18.75 0.56 -1.24
N ASN A 69 -17.48 0.90 -0.99
CA ASN A 69 -16.63 1.56 -2.00
C ASN A 69 -16.36 0.68 -3.23
N TYR A 70 -16.25 -0.64 -3.03
CA TYR A 70 -16.09 -1.60 -4.12
C TYR A 70 -17.43 -1.79 -4.85
N MET A 71 -18.55 -1.87 -4.13
CA MET A 71 -19.89 -1.94 -4.75
C MET A 71 -20.21 -0.70 -5.58
N GLN A 72 -19.84 0.49 -5.13
CA GLN A 72 -19.97 1.73 -5.92
C GLN A 72 -19.21 1.64 -7.24
N GLU A 73 -17.98 1.10 -7.23
CA GLU A 73 -17.18 0.90 -8.44
C GLU A 73 -17.80 -0.16 -9.38
N VAL A 74 -18.29 -1.28 -8.84
CA VAL A 74 -19.04 -2.29 -9.61
C VAL A 74 -20.29 -1.68 -10.25
N THR A 75 -21.11 -0.95 -9.49
CA THR A 75 -22.32 -0.29 -9.99
C THR A 75 -22.00 0.81 -11.02
N ARG A 76 -20.88 1.54 -10.86
CA ARG A 76 -20.38 2.51 -11.84
C ARG A 76 -20.00 1.87 -13.17
N GLN A 77 -19.49 0.64 -13.14
CA GLN A 77 -19.16 -0.12 -14.36
C GLN A 77 -20.40 -0.74 -15.04
N PHE A 78 -21.45 -1.15 -14.30
CA PHE A 78 -22.51 -2.01 -14.85
C PHE A 78 -23.96 -1.47 -14.88
N ARG A 79 -24.30 -0.41 -14.13
CA ARG A 79 -25.67 -0.01 -13.71
C ARG A 79 -26.26 -0.87 -12.59
N GLU A 80 -27.08 -0.27 -11.73
CA GLU A 80 -27.58 -0.88 -10.49
C GLU A 80 -28.43 -2.14 -10.70
N GLY A 81 -29.26 -2.17 -11.76
CA GLY A 81 -30.11 -3.31 -12.08
C GLY A 81 -29.42 -4.47 -12.84
N HIS A 82 -28.12 -4.40 -13.14
CA HIS A 82 -27.43 -5.43 -13.93
C HIS A 82 -27.37 -6.78 -13.17
N PRO A 83 -27.52 -7.95 -13.84
CA PRO A 83 -27.55 -9.25 -13.17
C PRO A 83 -26.34 -9.53 -12.28
N LEU A 84 -25.11 -9.16 -12.69
CA LEU A 84 -23.92 -9.29 -11.84
C LEU A 84 -23.98 -8.43 -10.56
N VAL A 85 -24.57 -7.24 -10.62
CA VAL A 85 -24.70 -6.37 -9.43
C VAL A 85 -25.65 -7.02 -8.43
N GLN A 86 -26.79 -7.52 -8.91
CA GLN A 86 -27.78 -8.23 -8.09
C GLN A 86 -27.19 -9.51 -7.49
N MET A 87 -26.48 -10.32 -8.30
CA MET A 87 -25.79 -11.52 -7.85
C MET A 87 -24.79 -11.21 -6.73
N ILE A 88 -23.89 -10.25 -6.93
CA ILE A 88 -22.87 -9.87 -5.92
C ILE A 88 -23.56 -9.40 -4.63
N GLN A 89 -24.61 -8.57 -4.74
CA GLN A 89 -25.37 -8.11 -3.58
C GLN A 89 -26.00 -9.26 -2.79
N ARG A 90 -26.59 -10.25 -3.47
CA ARG A 90 -27.22 -11.42 -2.84
C ARG A 90 -26.20 -12.39 -2.24
N CYS A 91 -25.09 -12.66 -2.92
CA CYS A 91 -24.01 -13.50 -2.40
C CYS A 91 -23.40 -12.94 -1.11
N LEU A 92 -23.26 -11.61 -1.01
CA LEU A 92 -22.66 -10.92 0.14
C LEU A 92 -23.64 -10.68 1.31
N ASN A 93 -24.76 -11.41 1.38
CA ASN A 93 -25.68 -11.29 2.51
C ASN A 93 -25.10 -11.91 3.78
N ASN A 94 -25.24 -11.21 4.91
CA ASN A 94 -24.86 -11.72 6.23
C ASN A 94 -25.80 -12.84 6.71
N ILE A 95 -27.06 -12.85 6.26
CA ILE A 95 -28.04 -13.90 6.59
C ILE A 95 -27.85 -15.05 5.61
N ILE A 96 -27.55 -16.24 6.12
CA ILE A 96 -27.17 -17.42 5.33
C ILE A 96 -28.33 -17.86 4.43
N GLU A 97 -29.55 -17.86 4.97
CA GLU A 97 -30.79 -18.28 4.30
C GLU A 97 -31.23 -17.31 3.19
N GLU A 98 -30.71 -16.07 3.19
CA GLU A 98 -30.96 -15.09 2.13
C GLU A 98 -29.87 -15.08 1.04
N ARG A 99 -28.82 -15.90 1.18
CA ARG A 99 -27.84 -16.12 0.12
C ARG A 99 -28.44 -16.98 -1.00
N PRO A 100 -28.06 -16.73 -2.26
CA PRO A 100 -28.64 -17.45 -3.39
C PRO A 100 -28.15 -18.90 -3.45
N THR A 101 -28.96 -19.76 -4.06
CA THR A 101 -28.51 -21.10 -4.46
C THR A 101 -27.54 -21.00 -5.64
N ILE A 102 -26.74 -22.04 -5.85
CA ILE A 102 -25.83 -22.10 -7.02
C ILE A 102 -26.60 -22.00 -8.35
N GLN A 103 -27.84 -22.49 -8.42
CA GLN A 103 -28.69 -22.38 -9.61
C GLN A 103 -29.10 -20.93 -9.89
N GLN A 104 -29.40 -20.14 -8.85
CA GLN A 104 -29.71 -18.70 -9.00
C GLN A 104 -28.47 -17.92 -9.44
N VAL A 105 -27.30 -18.24 -8.87
CA VAL A 105 -26.01 -17.67 -9.29
C VAL A 105 -25.73 -17.96 -10.77
N MET A 106 -25.89 -19.21 -11.21
CA MET A 106 -25.70 -19.57 -12.62
C MET A 106 -26.68 -18.84 -13.54
N GLY A 107 -27.95 -18.69 -13.15
CA GLY A 107 -28.94 -17.91 -13.90
C GLY A 107 -28.51 -16.46 -14.12
N TRP A 108 -28.08 -15.75 -13.07
CA TRP A 108 -27.58 -14.38 -13.22
C TRP A 108 -26.28 -14.28 -14.03
N LEU A 109 -25.42 -15.30 -13.99
CA LEU A 109 -24.21 -15.35 -14.83
C LEU A 109 -24.56 -15.56 -16.31
N GLU A 110 -25.59 -16.37 -16.62
CA GLU A 110 -26.10 -16.58 -17.98
C GLU A 110 -26.82 -15.33 -18.50
N GLU A 111 -27.65 -14.68 -17.69
CA GLU A 111 -28.28 -13.38 -18.01
C GLU A 111 -27.22 -12.29 -18.26
N ALA A 112 -26.21 -12.18 -17.38
CA ALA A 112 -25.11 -11.23 -17.56
C ALA A 112 -24.28 -11.51 -18.82
N ARG A 113 -24.07 -12.80 -19.15
CA ARG A 113 -23.38 -13.20 -20.38
C ARG A 113 -24.21 -12.82 -21.61
N ALA A 114 -25.52 -13.05 -21.59
CA ALA A 114 -26.41 -12.65 -22.68
C ALA A 114 -26.39 -11.13 -22.90
N GLU A 115 -26.43 -10.30 -21.83
CA GLU A 115 -26.30 -8.84 -21.98
C GLU A 115 -24.97 -8.40 -22.63
N VAL A 116 -23.89 -9.17 -22.46
CA VAL A 116 -22.58 -8.90 -23.08
C VAL A 116 -22.49 -9.43 -24.52
N GLU A 117 -23.22 -10.51 -24.85
CA GLU A 117 -23.22 -11.12 -26.19
C GLU A 117 -24.25 -10.46 -27.15
N ASP A 118 -25.39 -9.99 -26.63
CA ASP A 118 -26.41 -9.24 -27.38
C ASP A 118 -26.08 -7.75 -27.51
N GLY A 119 -25.31 -7.21 -26.55
CA GLY A 119 -24.73 -5.89 -26.68
C GLY A 119 -23.63 -5.88 -27.72
N GLU A 120 -23.50 -4.77 -28.47
CA GLU A 120 -22.27 -4.45 -29.23
C GLU A 120 -21.14 -4.07 -28.27
N TYR A 121 -20.84 -4.96 -27.32
CA TYR A 121 -19.58 -5.01 -26.60
C TYR A 121 -18.50 -5.49 -27.56
N ASP A 122 -18.22 -4.65 -28.55
CA ASP A 122 -16.91 -4.50 -29.15
C ASP A 122 -15.94 -4.00 -28.05
N VAL A 123 -15.67 -4.88 -27.09
CA VAL A 123 -14.45 -4.88 -26.29
C VAL A 123 -13.34 -5.18 -27.28
N ASN A 124 -13.05 -4.14 -28.06
CA ASN A 124 -12.05 -4.08 -29.09
C ASN A 124 -10.82 -4.80 -28.52
N LYS A 125 -10.42 -5.92 -29.12
CA LYS A 125 -9.17 -6.59 -28.68
C LYS A 125 -7.98 -5.64 -28.85
N LEU A 126 -8.11 -4.63 -29.72
CA LEU A 126 -7.28 -3.43 -29.77
C LEU A 126 -7.34 -2.59 -28.47
N SER A 127 -8.52 -2.29 -27.93
CA SER A 127 -8.70 -1.41 -26.76
C SER A 127 -8.04 -1.97 -25.50
N LEU A 128 -8.15 -3.27 -25.23
CA LEU A 128 -7.48 -3.88 -24.07
C LEU A 128 -5.95 -3.87 -24.25
N ALA A 129 -5.46 -4.16 -25.46
CA ALA A 129 -4.03 -4.06 -25.76
C ALA A 129 -3.50 -2.61 -25.61
N GLN A 130 -4.25 -1.62 -26.10
CA GLN A 130 -3.95 -0.19 -25.96
C GLN A 130 -4.04 0.29 -24.50
N LEU A 131 -4.99 -0.23 -23.71
CA LEU A 131 -5.13 0.07 -22.28
C LEU A 131 -3.95 -0.53 -21.48
N LEU A 132 -3.55 -1.76 -21.79
CA LEU A 132 -2.36 -2.39 -21.19
C LEU A 132 -1.08 -1.65 -21.61
N GLN A 133 -0.96 -1.23 -22.86
CA GLN A 133 0.20 -0.47 -23.36
C GLN A 133 0.30 0.91 -22.70
N SER A 134 -0.79 1.67 -22.61
CA SER A 134 -0.82 2.98 -21.94
C SER A 134 -0.57 2.85 -20.42
N ARG A 135 -1.11 1.83 -19.75
CA ARG A 135 -0.81 1.53 -18.35
C ARG A 135 0.66 1.16 -18.14
N ASN A 136 1.26 0.36 -19.03
CA ASN A 136 2.68 0.01 -18.97
C ASN A 136 3.59 1.24 -19.18
N LEU A 137 3.25 2.14 -20.11
CA LEU A 137 3.96 3.42 -20.29
C LEU A 137 3.88 4.30 -19.04
N SER A 138 2.70 4.40 -18.42
CA SER A 138 2.52 5.13 -17.15
C SER A 138 3.37 4.53 -16.01
N ILE A 139 3.41 3.20 -15.88
CA ILE A 139 4.25 2.50 -14.90
C ILE A 139 5.74 2.77 -15.16
N GLN A 140 6.19 2.79 -16.42
CA GLN A 140 7.58 3.15 -16.75
C GLN A 140 7.91 4.60 -16.37
N GLN A 141 7.01 5.55 -16.66
CA GLN A 141 7.18 6.95 -16.24
C GLN A 141 7.26 7.09 -14.71
N GLN A 142 6.39 6.40 -13.97
CA GLN A 142 6.44 6.38 -12.50
C GLN A 142 7.76 5.79 -11.97
N ARG A 143 8.28 4.72 -12.57
CA ARG A 143 9.59 4.14 -12.20
C ARG A 143 10.75 5.12 -12.43
N ILE A 144 10.72 5.89 -13.52
CA ILE A 144 11.71 6.95 -13.79
C ILE A 144 11.62 8.05 -12.71
N GLN A 145 10.41 8.50 -12.36
CA GLN A 145 10.22 9.51 -11.31
C GLN A 145 10.67 9.02 -9.93
N ILE A 146 10.42 7.75 -9.59
CA ILE A 146 10.91 7.14 -8.33
C ILE A 146 12.44 7.15 -8.32
N SER A 147 13.08 6.64 -9.37
CA SER A 147 14.55 6.64 -9.49
C SER A 147 15.18 8.04 -9.36
N GLN A 148 14.55 9.06 -9.96
CA GLN A 148 14.97 10.46 -9.82
C GLN A 148 14.85 10.96 -8.37
N LYS A 149 13.71 10.70 -7.70
CA LYS A 149 13.47 11.08 -6.30
C LYS A 149 14.38 10.33 -5.32
N ASP A 150 14.70 9.07 -5.58
CA ASP A 150 15.66 8.30 -4.79
C ASP A 150 17.07 8.91 -4.90
N GLY A 151 17.47 9.33 -6.10
CA GLY A 151 18.73 10.04 -6.34
C GLY A 151 18.80 11.42 -5.65
N GLU A 152 17.71 12.18 -5.68
CA GLU A 152 17.58 13.45 -4.94
C GLU A 152 17.63 13.23 -3.42
N THR A 153 16.90 12.23 -2.92
CA THR A 153 16.87 11.86 -1.49
C THR A 153 18.28 11.49 -0.97
N ARG A 154 19.06 10.73 -1.76
CA ARG A 154 20.46 10.41 -1.42
C ARG A 154 21.33 11.66 -1.34
N ARG A 155 21.26 12.57 -2.33
CA ARG A 155 22.02 13.83 -2.31
C ARG A 155 21.67 14.72 -1.13
N LEU A 156 20.38 14.83 -0.81
CA LEU A 156 19.91 15.57 0.37
C LEU A 156 20.40 14.93 1.67
N HIS A 157 20.48 13.60 1.74
CA HIS A 157 21.02 12.90 2.91
C HIS A 157 22.54 13.13 3.07
N GLU A 158 23.31 13.02 1.99
CA GLU A 158 24.75 13.32 1.95
C GLU A 158 25.04 14.78 2.34
N GLN A 159 24.26 15.74 1.83
CA GLN A 159 24.37 17.16 2.22
C GLN A 159 24.03 17.40 3.69
N ASN A 160 23.00 16.75 4.22
CA ASN A 160 22.63 16.90 5.63
C ASN A 160 23.71 16.33 6.57
N GLU A 161 24.30 15.18 6.27
CA GLU A 161 25.41 14.64 7.07
C GLU A 161 26.68 15.52 6.96
N ALA A 162 27.00 16.08 5.79
CA ALA A 162 28.08 17.05 5.65
C ALA A 162 27.84 18.36 6.44
N LEU A 163 26.63 18.90 6.41
CA LEU A 163 26.24 20.09 7.19
C LEU A 163 26.28 19.82 8.70
N LYS A 164 25.85 18.63 9.13
CA LYS A 164 25.93 18.17 10.52
C LYS A 164 27.37 18.10 11.01
N GLN A 165 28.27 17.45 10.26
CA GLN A 165 29.71 17.44 10.56
C GLN A 165 30.31 18.86 10.63
N GLN A 166 29.91 19.76 9.72
CA GLN A 166 30.35 21.16 9.76
C GLN A 166 29.84 21.89 11.02
N ASN A 167 28.59 21.64 11.43
CA ASN A 167 28.01 22.22 12.64
C ASN A 167 28.66 21.65 13.91
N ASP A 168 28.99 20.37 13.96
CA ASP A 168 29.70 19.76 15.09
C ASP A 168 31.10 20.41 15.27
N VAL A 169 31.85 20.60 14.17
CA VAL A 169 33.14 21.30 14.18
C VAL A 169 32.99 22.76 14.64
N LYS A 170 31.98 23.49 14.15
CA LYS A 170 31.72 24.87 14.58
C LYS A 170 31.33 24.95 16.06
N THR A 171 30.52 24.01 16.54
CA THR A 171 30.10 23.93 17.95
C THR A 171 31.31 23.72 18.86
N ALA A 172 32.22 22.82 18.48
CA ALA A 172 33.48 22.61 19.21
C ALA A 172 34.40 23.86 19.19
N GLN A 173 34.46 24.59 18.07
CA GLN A 173 35.21 25.85 17.98
C GLN A 173 34.61 26.94 18.88
N VAL A 174 33.28 27.09 18.90
CA VAL A 174 32.59 28.05 19.77
C VAL A 174 32.87 27.74 21.24
N ALA A 175 32.72 26.48 21.67
CA ALA A 175 33.01 26.07 23.05
C ALA A 175 34.46 26.36 23.46
N SER A 176 35.44 26.11 22.58
CA SER A 176 36.86 26.42 22.85
C SER A 176 37.15 27.93 22.91
N LEU A 177 36.47 28.74 22.11
CA LEU A 177 36.58 30.20 22.16
C LEU A 177 35.92 30.77 23.42
N GLU A 178 34.77 30.24 23.84
CA GLU A 178 34.10 30.61 25.08
C GLU A 178 34.99 30.32 26.31
N GLU A 179 35.64 29.15 26.35
CA GLU A 179 36.61 28.79 27.40
C GLU A 179 37.80 29.77 27.43
N GLN A 180 38.37 30.13 26.27
CA GLN A 180 39.44 31.12 26.17
C GLN A 180 39.00 32.52 26.65
N VAL A 181 37.82 32.99 26.23
CA VAL A 181 37.26 34.27 26.69
C VAL A 181 37.01 34.26 28.19
N GLN A 182 36.53 33.14 28.74
CA GLN A 182 36.29 33.00 30.18
C GLN A 182 37.60 32.96 30.98
N ALA A 183 38.65 32.30 30.48
CA ALA A 183 39.98 32.30 31.09
C ALA A 183 40.63 33.69 31.10
N LEU A 184 40.51 34.45 30.00
CA LEU A 184 40.97 35.84 29.90
C LEU A 184 40.19 36.76 30.86
N ARG A 185 38.86 36.62 30.95
CA ARG A 185 38.03 37.37 31.91
C ARG A 185 38.35 37.04 33.37
N ALA A 186 38.83 35.82 33.66
CA ALA A 186 39.29 35.40 34.97
C ALA A 186 40.73 35.84 35.31
N GLY A 187 41.39 36.63 34.46
CA GLY A 187 42.71 37.21 34.73
C GLY A 187 43.89 36.24 34.60
N LYS A 188 43.71 35.07 33.98
CA LYS A 188 44.79 34.12 33.71
C LYS A 188 45.41 34.39 32.33
N THR A 189 46.62 34.97 32.31
CA THR A 189 47.43 35.08 31.09
C THR A 189 47.86 33.69 30.60
N PRO A 190 47.65 33.34 29.31
CA PRO A 190 48.03 32.04 28.78
C PRO A 190 49.55 31.92 28.60
N ILE A 191 50.11 30.79 29.01
CA ILE A 191 51.51 30.43 28.76
C ILE A 191 51.63 29.92 27.33
N THR A 192 52.40 30.62 26.50
CA THR A 192 52.67 30.25 25.11
C THR A 192 53.58 29.02 25.02
N SER A 193 53.01 27.81 24.99
CA SER A 193 53.75 26.60 24.62
C SER A 193 53.86 26.50 23.10
N GLN A 194 55.08 26.65 22.58
CA GLN A 194 55.41 26.48 21.17
C GLN A 194 55.04 25.08 20.67
N LYS A 195 54.31 24.99 19.56
CA LYS A 195 54.02 23.71 18.88
C LYS A 195 54.93 23.55 17.67
N THR A 196 55.84 22.60 17.75
CA THR A 196 56.81 22.28 16.70
C THR A 196 56.12 21.69 15.46
N THR A 197 56.63 22.07 14.29
CA THR A 197 56.25 21.54 12.97
C THR A 197 56.75 20.10 12.76
N PRO A 198 55.93 19.20 12.19
CA PRO A 198 56.41 17.95 11.61
C PRO A 198 56.61 18.08 10.08
N THR A 199 57.78 17.65 9.62
CA THR A 199 58.22 17.60 8.21
C THR A 199 57.43 16.58 7.38
N PRO A 200 57.12 16.84 6.09
CA PRO A 200 56.45 15.86 5.24
C PRO A 200 57.35 14.67 4.88
N LYS A 201 56.80 13.46 4.86
CA LYS A 201 57.43 12.28 4.24
C LYS A 201 56.77 11.96 2.89
N GLN A 202 57.59 11.90 1.85
CA GLN A 202 57.23 11.30 0.56
C GLN A 202 57.48 9.78 0.58
N ALA A 203 56.54 9.02 0.02
CA ALA A 203 56.69 7.67 -0.54
C ALA A 203 55.44 7.45 -1.43
N VAL A 204 55.46 7.61 -2.75
CA VAL A 204 56.11 6.81 -3.81
C VAL A 204 55.41 5.45 -4.06
N SER A 205 54.67 5.44 -5.17
CA SER A 205 54.26 4.34 -6.06
C SER A 205 53.52 3.10 -5.54
N GLY A 206 52.41 2.77 -6.22
CA GLY A 206 51.72 1.49 -6.14
C GLY A 206 50.51 1.39 -7.07
N ALA A 207 50.72 1.35 -8.39
CA ALA A 207 49.67 0.91 -9.34
C ALA A 207 49.40 -0.60 -9.12
N SER A 208 48.17 -1.11 -9.26
CA SER A 208 47.57 -1.52 -10.54
C SER A 208 46.17 -2.16 -10.32
N PRO A 209 45.38 -2.51 -11.37
CA PRO A 209 43.92 -2.58 -11.30
C PRO A 209 43.28 -3.98 -11.56
N PHE A 210 41.94 -4.00 -11.67
CA PHE A 210 41.06 -5.06 -12.22
C PHE A 210 40.69 -6.25 -11.29
N PRO A 211 39.73 -7.15 -11.64
CA PRO A 211 38.31 -6.92 -11.30
C PRO A 211 37.55 -8.18 -10.80
N SER A 212 36.26 -8.04 -10.48
CA SER A 212 35.17 -9.01 -10.75
C SER A 212 33.82 -8.35 -10.45
#